data_AF-A0A2N2T5V6-F1
#
_entry.id   AF-A0A2N2T5V6-F1
#
_cell.length_a   1.000
_cell.length_b   1.000
_cell.length_c   1.000
_cell.angle_alpha   90.00
_cell.angle_beta   90.00
_cell.angle_gamma   90.00
#
_symmetry.space_group_name_H-M   'P 1'
#
loop_
_entity.id
_entity.type
_entity.pdbx_description
1 polymer ?
#
loop_
_entity_poly.entity_id
_entity_poly.type
_entity_poly.pdbx_seq_one_letter_code
_entity_poly.pdbx_strand_id
1 'polypeptide(L)'
;MKTMTARDAKTHFGEFLDAMQREPVVVTKNNRPVGIMLSIEDAADTLIPEMFMQKEAGYDEWFQAKVTQSLASFQSDLQKLTPHDEAMAKVWQRVQDKAAAAST
;
A
#
# COMPACT_ATOMS: atom_id res chain seq x y z
N MET A 1 19.22 7.11 -10.75
CA MET A 1 19.39 5.66 -10.51
C MET A 1 20.88 5.38 -10.39
N LYS A 2 21.32 4.96 -9.20
CA LYS A 2 22.73 4.72 -8.88
C LYS A 2 23.09 3.26 -9.09
N THR A 3 24.33 2.95 -9.45
CA THR A 3 24.82 1.57 -9.52
C THR A 3 25.96 1.36 -8.55
N MET A 4 25.91 0.30 -7.75
CA MET A 4 26.93 -0.06 -6.78
C MET A 4 27.30 -1.54 -6.92
N THR A 5 28.53 -1.91 -6.59
CA THR A 5 28.91 -3.32 -6.53
C THR A 5 28.39 -3.94 -5.24
N ALA A 6 28.16 -5.26 -5.23
CA ALA A 6 27.78 -6.00 -4.04
C ALA A 6 28.84 -5.89 -2.93
N ARG A 7 30.11 -5.73 -3.31
CA ARG A 7 31.21 -5.51 -2.36
C ARG A 7 31.08 -4.12 -1.72
N ASP A 8 30.81 -3.09 -2.50
CA ASP A 8 30.68 -1.72 -2.00
C ASP A 8 29.43 -1.56 -1.13
N ALA A 9 28.30 -2.14 -1.55
CA ALA A 9 27.07 -2.15 -0.76
C ALA A 9 27.27 -2.87 0.59
N LYS A 10 28.01 -3.99 0.62
CA LYS A 10 28.35 -4.69 1.87
C LYS A 10 29.29 -3.87 2.76
N THR A 11 30.27 -3.19 2.16
CA THR A 11 31.33 -2.47 2.91
C THR A 11 30.83 -1.14 3.47
N HIS A 12 30.01 -0.42 2.70
CA HIS A 12 29.47 0.89 3.04
C HIS A 12 27.95 0.83 3.18
N PHE A 13 27.48 -0.09 4.03
CA PHE A 13 26.04 -0.38 4.13
C PHE A 13 25.21 0.85 4.56
N GLY A 14 25.74 1.69 5.46
CA GLY A 14 25.07 2.93 5.86
C GLY A 14 24.85 3.90 4.69
N GLU A 15 25.92 4.21 3.94
CA GLU A 15 25.82 5.09 2.76
C GLU A 15 24.95 4.49 1.65
N PHE A 16 24.92 3.16 1.55
CA PHE A 16 24.04 2.44 0.64
C PHE A 16 22.56 2.61 1.04
N LEU A 17 22.23 2.54 2.33
CA LEU A 17 20.87 2.83 2.83
C LEU A 17 20.46 4.29 2.59
N ASP A 18 21.37 5.24 2.82
CA ASP A 18 21.12 6.65 2.54
C ASP A 18 20.92 6.91 1.04
N ALA A 19 21.65 6.17 0.18
CA ALA A 19 21.51 6.27 -1.25
C ALA A 19 20.17 5.74 -1.75
N MET A 20 19.71 4.58 -1.25
CA MET A 20 18.42 3.99 -1.67
C MET A 20 17.19 4.80 -1.24
N GLN A 21 17.32 5.63 -0.19
CA GLN A 21 16.27 6.56 0.24
C GLN A 21 16.14 7.77 -0.68
N ARG A 22 17.23 8.17 -1.37
CA ARG A 22 17.23 9.32 -2.28
C ARG A 22 16.93 8.93 -3.71
N GLU A 23 17.43 7.78 -4.14
CA GLU A 23 17.20 7.27 -5.49
C GLU A 23 17.37 5.74 -5.56
N PRO A 24 16.72 5.07 -6.54
CA PRO A 24 16.91 3.64 -6.78
C PRO A 24 18.38 3.24 -6.98
N VAL A 25 18.83 2.20 -6.27
CA VAL A 25 20.21 1.68 -6.37
C VAL A 25 20.22 0.28 -6.97
N VAL A 26 20.90 0.10 -8.09
CA VAL A 26 21.17 -1.20 -8.71
C VAL A 26 22.44 -1.79 -8.13
N VAL A 27 22.35 -3.00 -7.60
CA VAL A 27 23.48 -3.76 -7.09
C VAL A 27 23.99 -4.71 -8.17
N THR A 28 25.30 -4.69 -8.42
CA THR A 28 25.97 -5.56 -9.39
C THR A 28 26.98 -6.50 -8.73
N LYS A 29 27.11 -7.72 -9.22
CA LYS A 29 28.15 -8.68 -8.83
C LYS A 29 28.88 -9.12 -10.09
N ASN A 30 30.20 -8.94 -10.15
CA ASN A 30 31.02 -9.28 -11.32
C ASN A 30 30.47 -8.66 -12.62
N ASN A 31 30.15 -7.36 -12.60
CA ASN A 31 29.54 -6.62 -13.71
C ASN A 31 28.17 -7.15 -14.19
N ARG A 32 27.49 -7.99 -13.39
CA ARG A 32 26.13 -8.44 -13.65
C ARG A 32 25.17 -7.80 -12.64
N PRO A 33 24.06 -7.18 -13.06
CA PRO A 33 23.05 -6.69 -12.12
C PRO A 33 22.41 -7.89 -11.40
N VAL A 34 22.35 -7.82 -10.08
CA VAL A 34 21.82 -8.89 -9.21
C VAL A 34 20.62 -8.47 -8.38
N GLY A 35 20.41 -7.17 -8.17
CA GLY A 35 19.27 -6.68 -7.42
C GLY A 35 19.10 -5.17 -7.55
N ILE A 36 17.92 -4.68 -7.21
CA ILE A 36 17.60 -3.25 -7.15
C ILE A 36 17.06 -2.98 -5.74
N MET A 37 17.56 -1.93 -5.11
CA MET A 37 17.11 -1.45 -3.81
C MET A 37 16.35 -0.14 -4.01
N LEU A 38 15.16 -0.06 -3.43
CA LEU A 38 14.23 1.07 -3.52
C LEU A 38 13.80 1.47 -2.11
N SER A 39 13.53 2.75 -1.88
CA SER A 39 12.88 3.18 -0.66
C SER A 39 11.47 2.56 -0.57
N ILE A 40 10.97 2.34 0.64
CA ILE A 40 9.63 1.76 0.85
C ILE A 40 8.55 2.72 0.31
N GLU A 41 8.79 4.03 0.42
CA GLU A 41 7.92 5.08 -0.10
C GLU A 41 7.87 5.04 -1.64
N ASP A 42 9.03 4.98 -2.31
CA ASP A 42 9.09 4.88 -3.78
C ASP A 42 8.56 3.53 -4.29
N ALA A 43 8.73 2.46 -3.51
CA ALA A 43 8.20 1.13 -3.83
C ALA A 43 6.67 1.06 -3.68
N ALA A 44 6.08 1.87 -2.80
CA ALA A 44 4.62 1.96 -2.65
C ALA A 44 3.97 2.71 -3.81
N ASP A 45 4.67 3.68 -4.39
CA ASP A 45 4.19 4.49 -5.52
C ASP A 45 4.50 3.89 -6.90
N THR A 46 5.25 2.78 -6.97
CA THR A 46 5.58 2.12 -8.23
C THR A 46 4.91 0.75 -8.38
N LEU A 47 4.39 0.45 -9.59
CA LEU A 47 3.86 -0.88 -10.03
C LEU A 47 4.94 -1.98 -10.09
N ILE A 48 6.10 -1.76 -9.47
CA ILE A 48 7.26 -2.65 -9.47
C ILE A 48 7.02 -4.00 -8.76
N PRO A 49 6.14 -4.15 -7.74
CA PRO A 49 5.82 -5.45 -7.17
C PRO A 49 5.30 -6.46 -8.21
N GLU A 50 4.61 -5.98 -9.25
CA GLU A 50 3.96 -6.83 -10.26
C GLU A 50 4.94 -7.36 -11.32
N MET A 51 6.08 -6.68 -11.55
CA MET A 51 7.02 -7.00 -12.62
C MET A 51 8.17 -7.93 -12.22
N PHE A 52 8.50 -8.04 -10.91
CA PHE A 52 9.72 -8.73 -10.45
C PHE A 52 9.49 -9.98 -9.58
N MET A 53 8.25 -10.30 -9.21
CA MET A 53 7.98 -11.58 -8.56
C MET A 53 7.98 -12.68 -9.63
N GLN A 54 9.01 -13.54 -9.65
CA GLN A 54 8.82 -14.90 -10.16
C GLN A 54 7.76 -15.55 -9.27
N LYS A 55 6.53 -15.50 -9.75
CA LYS A 55 5.35 -16.05 -9.10
C LYS A 55 5.55 -17.57 -8.99
N GLU A 56 5.61 -18.09 -7.76
CA GLU A 56 5.48 -19.52 -7.54
C GLU A 56 4.18 -20.00 -8.22
N ALA A 57 4.18 -21.22 -8.76
CA ALA A 57 3.00 -21.78 -9.42
C ALA A 57 1.80 -21.74 -8.44
N GLY A 58 0.77 -20.95 -8.80
CA GLY A 58 -0.43 -20.72 -7.96
C GLY A 58 -0.51 -19.36 -7.27
N TYR A 59 0.54 -18.51 -7.33
CA TYR A 59 0.48 -17.14 -6.78
C TYR A 59 -0.60 -16.30 -7.46
N ASP A 60 -0.75 -16.42 -8.78
CA ASP A 60 -1.77 -15.66 -9.51
C ASP A 60 -3.19 -16.01 -9.06
N GLU A 61 -3.50 -17.28 -8.87
CA GLU A 61 -4.81 -17.73 -8.40
C GLU A 61 -5.08 -17.27 -6.96
N TRP A 62 -4.10 -17.40 -6.07
CA TRP A 62 -4.20 -16.92 -4.70
C TRP A 62 -4.36 -15.39 -4.63
N PHE A 63 -3.58 -14.65 -5.41
CA PHE A 63 -3.61 -13.19 -5.46
C PHE A 63 -4.96 -12.69 -5.98
N GLN A 64 -5.46 -13.28 -7.07
CA GLN A 64 -6.77 -12.95 -7.63
C GLN A 64 -7.89 -13.24 -6.63
N ALA A 65 -7.84 -14.38 -5.93
CA ALA A 65 -8.81 -14.71 -4.88
C ALA A 65 -8.80 -13.67 -3.75
N LYS A 66 -7.60 -13.27 -3.29
CA LYS A 66 -7.45 -12.30 -2.20
C LYS A 66 -7.89 -10.89 -2.58
N VAL A 67 -7.51 -10.40 -3.77
CA VAL A 67 -7.94 -9.09 -4.27
C VAL A 67 -9.44 -9.04 -4.45
N THR A 68 -10.05 -10.09 -5.02
CA THR A 68 -11.50 -10.18 -5.19
C THR A 68 -12.23 -10.16 -3.85
N GLN A 69 -11.70 -10.90 -2.85
CA GLN A 69 -12.26 -10.92 -1.50
C GLN A 69 -12.18 -9.53 -0.83
N SER A 70 -11.02 -8.87 -0.91
CA SER A 70 -10.84 -7.54 -0.33
C SER A 70 -11.71 -6.48 -1.02
N LEU A 71 -11.87 -6.56 -2.34
CA LEU A 71 -12.75 -5.65 -3.08
C LEU A 71 -14.22 -5.89 -2.72
N ALA A 72 -14.65 -7.14 -2.59
CA ALA A 72 -16.00 -7.49 -2.16
C ALA A 72 -16.29 -7.00 -0.74
N SER A 73 -15.33 -7.14 0.20
CA SER A 73 -15.49 -6.60 1.56
C SER A 73 -15.57 -5.07 1.54
N PHE A 74 -14.73 -4.40 0.76
CA PHE A 74 -14.72 -2.95 0.67
C PHE A 74 -16.00 -2.39 0.04
N GLN A 75 -16.51 -3.01 -1.02
CA GLN A 75 -17.81 -2.65 -1.62
C GLN A 75 -18.96 -2.88 -0.63
N SER A 76 -18.92 -3.96 0.15
CA SER A 76 -19.91 -4.20 1.19
C SER A 76 -19.88 -3.15 2.30
N ASP A 77 -18.69 -2.65 2.64
CA ASP A 77 -18.51 -1.62 3.66
C ASP A 77 -18.90 -0.23 3.13
N LEU A 78 -18.62 0.06 1.85
CA LEU A 78 -19.14 1.24 1.16
C LEU A 78 -20.67 1.26 1.11
N GLN A 79 -21.31 0.10 0.91
CA GLN A 79 -22.78 0.00 0.94
C GLN A 79 -23.37 0.22 2.33
N LYS A 80 -22.59 0.03 3.41
CA LYS A 80 -23.01 0.31 4.79
C LYS A 80 -22.81 1.79 5.17
N LEU A 81 -22.01 2.53 4.41
CA LEU A 81 -21.80 3.95 4.66
C LEU A 81 -23.04 4.73 4.24
N THR A 82 -23.61 5.45 5.20
CA THR A 82 -24.70 6.38 4.93
C THR A 82 -24.11 7.65 4.34
N PRO A 83 -24.66 8.21 3.25
CA PRO A 83 -24.26 9.53 2.76
C PRO A 83 -24.31 10.57 3.88
N HIS A 84 -23.35 11.50 3.88
CA HIS A 84 -23.18 12.47 4.96
C HIS A 84 -24.48 13.24 5.27
N ASP A 85 -25.20 13.68 4.23
CA ASP A 85 -26.43 14.46 4.38
C ASP A 85 -27.55 13.65 5.07
N GLU A 86 -27.69 12.38 4.72
CA GLU A 86 -28.66 11.47 5.35
C GLU A 86 -28.27 11.12 6.79
N ALA A 87 -26.97 10.97 7.06
CA ALA A 87 -26.46 10.74 8.41
C ALA A 87 -26.75 11.96 9.31
N MET A 88 -26.50 13.17 8.80
CA MET A 88 -26.79 14.42 9.51
C MET A 88 -28.29 14.62 9.73
N ALA A 89 -29.13 14.30 8.74
CA ALA A 89 -30.59 14.35 8.89
C ALA A 89 -31.08 13.42 10.01
N LYS A 90 -30.58 12.18 10.08
CA LYS A 90 -30.90 11.23 11.16
C LYS A 90 -30.45 11.71 12.53
N VAL A 91 -29.28 12.36 12.62
CA VAL A 91 -28.77 12.93 13.88
C VAL A 91 -29.68 14.08 14.34
N TRP A 92 -30.03 15.01 13.44
CA TRP A 92 -30.93 16.12 13.77
C TRP A 92 -32.32 15.65 14.18
N GLN A 93 -32.86 14.63 13.52
CA GLN A 93 -34.15 14.04 13.89
C GLN A 93 -34.12 13.45 15.31
N ARG A 94 -33.07 12.70 15.68
CA ARG A 94 -32.91 12.20 17.05
C ARG A 94 -32.80 13.30 18.09
N VAL A 95 -32.14 14.42 17.76
CA VAL A 95 -32.04 15.57 18.67
C VAL A 95 -33.42 16.19 18.88
N GLN A 96 -34.22 16.33 17.83
CA GLN A 96 -35.59 16.85 17.92
C GLN A 96 -36.51 15.91 18.71
N ASP A 97 -36.47 14.61 18.44
CA ASP A 97 -37.26 13.61 19.17
C ASP A 97 -36.93 13.61 20.68
N LYS A 98 -35.64 13.76 21.01
CA LYS A 98 -35.17 13.81 22.40
C LYS A 98 -35.55 15.13 23.09
N ALA A 99 -35.54 16.24 22.36
CA ALA A 99 -36.02 17.53 22.87
C ALA A 99 -37.55 17.52 23.11
N ALA A 100 -38.32 16.90 22.21
CA ALA A 100 -39.77 16.74 22.36
C ALA A 100 -40.13 15.84 23.56
N ALA A 101 -39.39 14.75 23.77
CA ALA A 101 -39.58 13.86 24.92
C ALA A 101 -39.19 14.50 26.27
N ALA A 102 -38.31 15.51 26.28
CA ALA A 102 -37.93 16.25 27.50
C ALA A 102 -38.90 17.41 27.83
N SER A 103 -39.84 17.70 26.93
CA SER A 103 -40.82 18.79 27.04
C SER A 103 -42.21 18.31 27.52
N THR A 104 -42.35 17.00 27.74
CA THR A 104 -43.55 16.33 28.29
C THR A 104 -43.25 15.84 29.69
#